data_AF-H2C3T8-F1
#
_entry.id   AF-H2C3T8-F1
#
_cell.length_a   1.000
_cell.length_b   1.000
_cell.length_c   1.000
_cell.angle_alpha   90.00
_cell.angle_beta   90.00
_cell.angle_gamma   90.00
#
_symmetry.space_group_name_H-M   'P 1'
#
loop_
_entity.id
_entity.type
_entity.pdbx_description
1 polymer ?
#
loop_
_entity_poly.entity_id
_entity_poly.type
_entity_poly.pdbx_seq_one_letter_code
_entity_poly.pdbx_strand_id
1 'polypeptide(L)'
;MNVTDIDGPDAYPATAPLLEIYNSTWHIYLNSSQISNFTVKVVQAPWNENKRDSVNWYSGFVIPLGSEAQFQLLLPLKLSPGNYTIVLYTPGISLKSEAMATFSI
;
A
#
# COMPACT_ATOMS: atom_id res chain seq x y z
N MET A 1 -5.11 -2.17 -7.14
CA MET A 1 -5.59 -2.13 -5.75
C MET A 1 -6.09 -0.73 -5.49
N ASN A 2 -7.34 -0.55 -5.09
CA ASN A 2 -7.90 0.77 -4.81
C ASN A 2 -8.06 0.91 -3.30
N VAL A 3 -7.51 1.96 -2.70
CA VAL A 3 -7.63 2.26 -1.27
C VAL A 3 -8.52 3.49 -1.15
N THR A 4 -9.75 3.28 -0.69
CA THR A 4 -10.73 4.36 -0.47
C THR A 4 -11.13 4.37 0.99
N ASP A 5 -10.99 5.50 1.67
CA ASP A 5 -11.63 5.69 2.96
C ASP A 5 -13.10 6.06 2.70
N ILE A 6 -14.03 5.20 3.13
CA ILE A 6 -15.47 5.36 2.88
C ILE A 6 -16.17 6.16 3.99
N ASP A 7 -15.49 6.41 5.13
CA ASP A 7 -16.09 6.97 6.34
C ASP A 7 -15.27 8.10 7.03
N GLY A 8 -14.07 8.43 6.53
CA GLY A 8 -13.24 9.51 7.08
C GLY A 8 -13.60 10.91 6.54
N PRO A 9 -13.48 11.98 7.36
CA PRO A 9 -13.61 13.34 6.86
C PRO A 9 -12.58 13.61 5.74
N ASP A 10 -12.97 14.36 4.72
CA ASP A 10 -12.22 14.73 3.49
C ASP A 10 -10.84 15.40 3.72
N ALA A 11 -10.42 15.51 4.99
CA ALA A 11 -9.24 16.21 5.45
C ALA A 11 -7.98 15.33 5.57
N TYR A 12 -8.10 13.98 5.60
CA TYR A 12 -6.95 13.11 5.87
C TYR A 12 -6.66 12.12 4.73
N PRO A 13 -5.40 12.01 4.29
CA PRO A 13 -5.03 11.01 3.29
C PRO A 13 -5.21 9.60 3.85
N ALA A 14 -5.61 8.66 3.00
CA ALA A 14 -5.59 7.25 3.34
C ALA A 14 -4.13 6.83 3.55
N THR A 15 -3.85 6.16 4.68
CA THR A 15 -2.51 5.68 4.99
C THR A 15 -2.49 4.17 5.13
N ALA A 16 -1.45 3.54 4.61
CA ALA A 16 -1.24 2.10 4.76
C ALA A 16 0.12 1.85 5.43
N PRO A 17 0.17 1.80 6.77
CA PRO A 17 1.41 1.63 7.52
C PRO A 17 1.87 0.17 7.61
N LEU A 18 1.06 -0.80 7.18
CA LEU A 18 1.43 -2.21 7.16
C LEU A 18 1.00 -2.86 5.85
N LEU A 19 1.94 -3.58 5.26
CA LEU A 19 1.78 -4.37 4.04
C LEU A 19 2.12 -5.83 4.37
N GLU A 20 1.18 -6.74 4.13
CA GLU A 20 1.44 -8.18 4.15
C GLU A 20 1.54 -8.72 2.72
N ILE A 21 2.53 -9.58 2.48
CA ILE A 21 2.61 -10.37 1.25
C ILE A 21 2.75 -11.83 1.68
N TYR A 22 1.85 -12.69 1.21
CA TYR A 22 1.86 -14.10 1.60
C TYR A 22 1.42 -15.05 0.50
N ASN A 23 1.80 -16.32 0.65
CA ASN A 23 1.25 -17.47 -0.05
C ASN A 23 0.86 -18.56 0.97
N SER A 24 0.64 -19.81 0.54
CA SER A 24 0.24 -20.88 1.46
C SER A 24 1.30 -21.33 2.47
N THR A 25 2.57 -20.98 2.29
CA THR A 25 3.69 -21.47 3.10
C THR A 25 4.56 -20.36 3.69
N TRP A 26 4.38 -19.12 3.24
CA TRP A 26 5.27 -18.01 3.56
C TRP A 26 4.52 -16.69 3.66
N HIS A 27 4.96 -15.83 4.58
CA HIS A 27 4.39 -14.53 4.88
C HIS A 27 5.52 -13.53 5.17
N ILE A 28 5.40 -12.29 4.68
CA ILE A 28 6.20 -11.15 5.13
C ILE A 28 5.29 -9.99 5.52
N TYR A 29 5.69 -9.31 6.59
CA TYR A 29 5.12 -8.04 7.00
C TYR A 29 6.15 -6.93 6.77
N LEU A 30 5.73 -5.87 6.08
CA LEU A 30 6.47 -4.64 5.92
C LEU A 30 5.74 -3.52 6.65
N ASN A 31 6.35 -3.00 7.72
CA ASN A 31 5.86 -1.82 8.42
C ASN A 31 6.17 -0.53 7.65
N SER A 32 5.68 0.61 8.10
CA SER A 32 5.83 1.93 7.46
C SER A 32 7.28 2.31 7.17
N SER A 33 8.21 2.00 8.09
CA SER A 33 9.64 2.22 7.88
C SER A 33 10.22 1.33 6.78
N GLN A 34 9.85 0.06 6.73
CA GLN A 34 10.27 -0.86 5.67
C GLN A 34 9.64 -0.52 4.32
N ILE A 35 8.36 -0.16 4.29
CA ILE A 35 7.66 0.34 3.10
C ILE A 35 8.40 1.57 2.55
N SER A 36 8.74 2.54 3.41
CA SER A 36 9.49 3.74 3.01
C SER A 36 10.87 3.43 2.47
N ASN A 37 11.58 2.45 3.03
CA ASN A 37 12.92 2.09 2.61
C ASN A 37 12.95 1.27 1.31
N PHE A 38 11.94 0.42 1.09
CA PHE A 38 11.87 -0.45 -0.09
C PHE A 38 11.13 0.18 -1.28
N THR A 39 10.40 1.27 -1.07
CA THR A 39 9.77 2.01 -2.18
C THR A 39 10.83 2.77 -2.97
N VAL A 40 11.00 2.40 -4.24
CA VAL A 40 12.00 3.02 -5.13
C VAL A 40 11.40 4.06 -6.06
N LYS A 41 10.07 4.02 -6.27
CA LYS A 41 9.37 4.96 -7.15
C LYS A 41 7.91 5.11 -6.73
N VAL A 42 7.43 6.35 -6.75
CA VAL A 42 6.01 6.69 -6.68
C VAL A 42 5.63 7.35 -8.00
N VAL A 43 4.65 6.79 -8.70
CA VAL A 43 4.12 7.34 -9.95
C VAL A 43 2.69 7.81 -9.66
N GLN A 44 2.48 9.12 -9.76
CA GLN A 44 1.18 9.74 -9.55
C GLN A 44 0.35 9.68 -10.82
N ALA A 45 -0.98 9.61 -10.68
CA ALA A 45 -1.85 9.74 -11.81
C ALA A 45 -1.80 11.17 -12.40
N PRO A 46 -1.97 11.34 -13.73
CA PRO A 46 -1.88 12.65 -14.38
C PRO A 46 -2.87 13.70 -13.85
N TRP A 47 -3.99 13.26 -13.25
CA TRP A 47 -5.03 14.13 -12.71
C TRP A 47 -4.81 14.55 -11.24
N ASN A 48 -3.73 14.10 -10.59
CA ASN A 48 -3.38 14.49 -9.22
C ASN A 48 -2.66 15.86 -9.21
N GLU A 49 -3.24 16.90 -9.80
CA GLU A 49 -2.54 18.18 -10.06
C GLU A 49 -2.00 18.87 -8.80
N ASN A 50 -2.66 18.67 -7.64
CA ASN A 50 -2.30 19.29 -6.36
C ASN A 50 -2.12 18.29 -5.21
N LYS A 51 -2.33 16.98 -5.47
CA LYS A 51 -2.32 15.93 -4.45
C LYS A 51 -0.99 15.17 -4.57
N ARG A 52 -0.22 15.11 -3.48
CA ARG A 52 1.05 14.38 -3.49
C ARG A 52 0.93 13.04 -2.79
N ASP A 53 0.68 12.00 -3.58
CA ASP A 53 0.93 10.63 -3.12
C ASP A 53 2.39 10.50 -2.73
N SER A 54 2.64 9.88 -1.60
CA SER A 54 3.99 9.79 -1.04
C SER A 54 4.16 8.56 -0.18
N VAL A 55 5.41 8.34 0.23
CA VAL A 55 5.77 7.32 1.20
C VAL A 55 6.58 7.97 2.31
N ASN A 56 6.34 7.59 3.57
CA ASN A 56 7.18 8.03 4.67
C ASN A 56 7.29 6.97 5.77
N TRP A 57 8.31 7.11 6.60
CA TRP A 57 8.69 6.16 7.65
C TRP A 57 7.65 6.01 8.78
N TYR A 58 6.72 6.96 8.91
CA TYR A 58 5.69 6.97 9.94
C TYR A 58 4.38 6.34 9.44
N SER A 59 3.89 6.76 8.28
CA SER A 59 2.58 6.39 7.73
C SER A 59 2.60 5.29 6.66
N GLY A 60 3.78 4.91 6.15
CA GLY A 60 3.88 3.98 5.02
C GLY A 60 3.42 4.65 3.73
N PHE A 61 2.50 4.04 2.99
CA PHE A 61 1.89 4.68 1.81
C PHE A 61 0.93 5.77 2.24
N VAL A 62 0.96 6.90 1.55
CA VAL A 62 0.06 8.04 1.78
C VAL A 62 -0.60 8.37 0.45
N ILE A 63 -1.91 8.16 0.38
CA ILE A 63 -2.72 8.36 -0.82
C ILE A 63 -3.83 9.36 -0.47
N PRO A 64 -3.76 10.61 -0.96
CA PRO A 64 -4.85 11.56 -0.78
C PRO A 64 -6.17 11.04 -1.35
N LEU A 65 -7.30 11.45 -0.77
CA LEU A 65 -8.62 11.03 -1.26
C LEU A 65 -8.84 11.39 -2.72
N GLY A 66 -9.46 10.50 -3.50
CA GLY A 66 -9.68 10.69 -4.93
C GLY A 66 -8.40 10.78 -5.76
N SER A 67 -7.27 10.35 -5.19
CA SER A 67 -5.98 10.22 -5.86
C SER A 67 -5.78 8.78 -6.32
N GLU A 68 -4.97 8.60 -7.37
CA GLU A 68 -4.46 7.28 -7.76
C GLU A 68 -2.94 7.33 -7.89
N ALA A 69 -2.25 6.30 -7.37
CA ALA A 69 -0.81 6.19 -7.47
C ALA A 69 -0.35 4.74 -7.63
N GLN A 70 0.82 4.59 -8.25
CA GLN A 70 1.55 3.33 -8.34
C GLN A 70 2.82 3.44 -7.50
N PHE A 71 2.98 2.50 -6.58
CA PHE A 71 4.17 2.36 -5.75
C PHE A 71 4.99 1.18 -6.25
N GLN A 72 6.25 1.41 -6.58
CA GLN A 72 7.18 0.36 -6.97
C GLN A 72 8.08 0.03 -5.79
N LEU A 73 8.03 -1.23 -5.36
CA LEU A 73 8.80 -1.74 -4.23
C LEU A 73 9.86 -2.71 -4.70
N LEU A 74 11.07 -2.57 -4.16
CA LEU A 74 12.14 -3.56 -4.28
C LEU A 74 12.18 -4.39 -2.99
N LEU A 75 11.58 -5.57 -3.01
CA LEU A 75 11.52 -6.45 -1.85
C LEU A 75 12.94 -6.93 -1.45
N PRO A 76 13.22 -7.10 -0.15
CA PRO A 76 14.53 -7.56 0.35
C PRO A 76 14.80 -9.05 0.08
N LEU A 77 13.97 -9.70 -0.73
CA LEU A 77 14.00 -11.13 -1.01
C LEU A 77 13.46 -11.42 -2.41
N LYS A 78 13.84 -12.58 -2.95
CA LYS A 78 13.29 -13.10 -4.21
C LYS A 78 12.10 -13.99 -3.91
N LEU A 79 10.96 -13.66 -4.50
CA LEU A 79 9.78 -14.51 -4.46
C LEU A 79 9.95 -15.66 -5.45
N SER A 80 9.67 -16.88 -5.02
CA SER A 80 9.60 -18.07 -5.89
C SER A 80 8.33 -18.02 -6.76
N PRO A 81 8.29 -18.73 -7.91
CA PRO A 81 7.08 -18.80 -8.73
C PRO A 81 5.87 -19.28 -7.93
N GLY A 82 4.71 -18.66 -8.16
CA GLY A 82 3.49 -18.98 -7.43
C GLY A 82 2.52 -17.82 -7.29
N ASN A 83 1.40 -18.10 -6.62
CA ASN A 83 0.35 -17.12 -6.35
C ASN A 83 0.56 -16.49 -4.99
N TYR A 84 0.53 -15.16 -4.95
CA TYR A 84 0.69 -14.38 -3.75
C TYR A 84 -0.50 -13.45 -3.56
N THR A 85 -0.82 -13.20 -2.30
CA THR A 85 -1.79 -12.20 -1.88
C THR A 85 -1.04 -11.03 -1.25
N ILE A 86 -1.42 -9.82 -1.62
CA ILE A 86 -1.00 -8.56 -1.02
C ILE A 86 -2.18 -8.01 -0.23
N VAL A 87 -1.92 -7.62 1.02
CA VAL A 87 -2.88 -6.95 1.89
C VAL A 87 -2.31 -5.62 2.34
N LEU A 88 -3.08 -4.55 2.19
CA LEU A 88 -2.76 -3.25 2.77
C LEU A 88 -3.67 -2.97 3.95
N TYR A 89 -3.07 -2.85 5.12
CA TYR A 89 -3.77 -2.47 6.34
C TYR A 89 -3.76 -0.95 6.47
N THR A 90 -4.92 -0.38 6.70
CA THR A 90 -5.14 1.06 6.84
C THR A 90 -5.74 1.33 8.23
N PRO A 91 -5.25 2.34 8.99
CA PRO A 91 -5.77 2.63 10.32
C PRO A 91 -7.24 3.07 10.25
N GLY A 92 -8.09 2.55 11.13
CA GLY A 92 -9.49 2.96 11.21
C GLY A 92 -10.43 2.22 10.25
N ILE A 93 -9.90 1.41 9.33
CA ILE A 93 -10.71 0.52 8.49
C ILE A 93 -10.92 -0.80 9.24
N SER A 94 -12.16 -1.27 9.31
CA SER A 94 -12.49 -2.60 9.84
C SER A 94 -11.68 -3.68 9.09
N LEU A 95 -11.23 -4.73 9.77
CA LEU A 95 -10.53 -5.87 9.13
C LEU A 95 -11.32 -6.48 7.94
N LYS A 96 -12.64 -6.22 7.88
CA LYS A 96 -13.51 -6.62 6.76
C LYS A 96 -13.37 -5.77 5.48
N SER A 97 -12.62 -4.68 5.54
CA SER A 97 -12.52 -3.65 4.49
C SER A 97 -11.06 -3.39 4.08
N GLU A 98 -10.16 -4.31 4.41
CA GLU A 98 -8.77 -4.28 3.94
C GLU A 98 -8.72 -4.29 2.41
N ALA A 99 -7.81 -3.50 1.85
CA ALA A 99 -7.53 -3.62 0.44
C ALA A 99 -6.71 -4.90 0.24
N MET A 100 -7.12 -5.73 -0.73
CA MET A 100 -6.43 -6.97 -1.10
C MET A 100 -6.25 -7.07 -2.61
N ALA A 101 -5.14 -7.67 -3.03
CA ALA A 101 -4.90 -8.01 -4.43
C ALA A 101 -4.12 -9.32 -4.53
N THR A 102 -4.38 -10.11 -5.57
CA THR A 102 -3.62 -11.32 -5.87
C THR A 102 -2.79 -11.12 -7.13
N PHE A 103 -1.61 -11.73 -7.16
CA PHE A 103 -0.75 -11.73 -8.33
C PHE A 103 0.04 -13.04 -8.42
N SER A 104 0.50 -13.35 -9.62
CA SER A 104 1.33 -14.53 -9.90
C SER A 104 2.69 -14.09 -10.40
N ILE A 105 3.73 -14.77 -9.92
CA ILE A 105 5.09 -14.71 -10.46
C ILE A 105 5.37 -16.01 -11.22
#